data_AF-A0A954BGU3-F1
#
_entry.id   AF-A0A954BGU3-F1
#
_cell.length_a   1.000
_cell.length_b   1.000
_cell.length_c   1.000
_cell.angle_alpha   90.00
_cell.angle_beta   90.00
_cell.angle_gamma   90.00
#
_symmetry.space_group_name_H-M   'P 1'
#
loop_
_entity.id
_entity.type
_entity.pdbx_description
1 polymer ?
#
loop_
_entity_poly.entity_id
_entity_poly.type
_entity_poly.pdbx_seq_one_letter_code
_entity_poly.pdbx_strand_id
1 'polypeptide(L)'
;MKNSKLEPIARVVHEALSAWRVANGQDPYQSWDLAPDWMRQSTIESVEHVLKNPDGPASTQHRQWMAQKKRDGWVFGPTRDDKRKIHPLLVPYSKLPRQERLKDALLIAIVKSLSGKR
;
A
#
# COMPACT_ATOMS: atom_id res chain seq x y z
N MET A 1 -20.31 -2.23 6.12
CA MET A 1 -20.03 -2.70 7.50
C MET A 1 -18.81 -3.63 7.65
N LYS A 2 -18.26 -4.27 6.59
CA LYS A 2 -17.08 -5.17 6.72
C LYS A 2 -15.74 -4.46 7.05
N ASN A 3 -15.59 -3.17 6.69
CA ASN A 3 -14.30 -2.46 6.82
C ASN A 3 -14.05 -1.81 8.19
N SER A 4 -15.07 -1.65 9.04
CA SER A 4 -14.97 -0.87 10.29
C SER A 4 -13.92 -1.42 11.27
N LYS A 5 -13.69 -2.74 11.29
CA LYS A 5 -12.67 -3.36 12.16
C LYS A 5 -11.23 -3.17 11.66
N LEU A 6 -11.05 -2.97 10.36
CA LEU A 6 -9.72 -2.81 9.74
C LEU A 6 -9.28 -1.35 9.67
N GLU A 7 -10.25 -0.43 9.72
CA GLU A 7 -10.00 1.00 9.59
C GLU A 7 -8.97 1.55 10.58
N PRO A 8 -8.98 1.20 11.89
CA PRO A 8 -7.96 1.70 12.81
C PRO A 8 -6.54 1.30 12.40
N ILE A 9 -6.34 0.05 11.97
CA ILE A 9 -5.03 -0.44 11.51
C ILE A 9 -4.65 0.24 10.19
N ALA A 10 -5.60 0.36 9.26
CA ALA A 10 -5.40 1.02 7.98
C ALA A 10 -5.03 2.50 8.14
N ARG A 11 -5.64 3.20 9.10
CA ARG A 11 -5.28 4.57 9.46
C ARG A 11 -3.84 4.67 9.92
N VAL A 12 -3.39 3.80 10.84
CA VAL A 12 -1.99 3.80 11.31
C VAL A 12 -1.02 3.52 10.15
N VAL A 13 -1.33 2.54 9.30
CA VAL A 13 -0.53 2.25 8.11
C VAL A 13 -0.44 3.47 7.20
N HIS A 14 -1.56 4.12 6.89
CA HIS A 14 -1.61 5.28 6.00
C HIS A 14 -0.76 6.44 6.51
N GLU A 15 -0.89 6.79 7.79
CA GLU A 15 -0.12 7.88 8.41
C GLU A 15 1.37 7.53 8.46
N ALA A 16 1.72 6.29 8.79
CA ALA A 16 3.12 5.83 8.78
C ALA A 16 3.72 5.85 7.36
N LEU A 17 2.95 5.48 6.34
CA LEU A 17 3.39 5.59 4.94
C LEU A 17 3.54 7.05 4.50
N SER A 18 2.67 7.95 4.98
CA SER A 18 2.81 9.39 4.76
C SER A 18 4.14 9.92 5.35
N ALA A 19 4.42 9.58 6.60
CA ALA A 19 5.68 9.93 7.27
C ALA A 19 6.90 9.30 6.58
N TRP A 20 6.78 8.05 6.12
CA TRP A 20 7.82 7.36 5.34
C TRP A 20 8.14 8.11 4.04
N ARG A 21 7.14 8.65 3.34
CA ARG A 21 7.34 9.44 2.11
C ARG A 21 8.16 10.69 2.40
N VAL A 22 7.80 11.43 3.44
CA VAL A 22 8.55 12.62 3.89
C VAL A 22 10.01 12.26 4.22
N ALA A 23 10.23 11.16 4.95
CA ALA A 23 11.57 10.68 5.27
C ALA A 23 12.40 10.29 4.03
N ASN A 24 11.76 10.03 2.89
CA ASN A 24 12.41 9.71 1.61
C ASN A 24 12.35 10.88 0.61
N GLY A 25 12.11 12.12 1.08
CA GLY A 25 12.14 13.33 0.25
C GLY A 25 10.94 13.47 -0.70
N GLN A 26 9.83 12.80 -0.41
CA GLN A 26 8.57 12.93 -1.15
C GLN A 26 7.54 13.72 -0.33
N ASP A 27 6.58 14.33 -1.03
CA ASP A 27 5.44 14.98 -0.38
C ASP A 27 4.61 13.99 0.46
N PRO A 28 4.08 14.42 1.61
CA PRO A 28 3.20 13.58 2.41
C PRO A 28 1.92 13.22 1.64
N TYR A 29 1.22 12.17 2.09
CA TYR A 29 -0.18 12.01 1.74
C TYR A 29 -1.05 13.02 2.50
N GLN A 30 -2.26 13.27 2.00
CA GLN A 30 -3.29 13.89 2.83
C GLN A 30 -3.57 12.99 4.04
N SER A 31 -3.94 13.59 5.18
CA SER A 31 -4.33 12.84 6.38
C SER A 31 -5.48 11.88 6.07
N TRP A 32 -5.61 10.82 6.86
CA TRP A 32 -6.64 9.79 6.65
C TRP A 32 -8.04 10.38 6.47
N ASP A 33 -8.41 11.40 7.25
CA ASP A 33 -9.76 11.98 7.22
C ASP A 33 -10.02 12.82 5.95
N LEU A 34 -8.97 13.30 5.27
CA LEU A 34 -9.06 14.05 4.02
C LEU A 34 -8.72 13.19 2.79
N ALA A 35 -8.15 11.99 3.00
CA ALA A 35 -7.75 11.10 1.94
C ALA A 35 -8.97 10.65 1.11
N PRO A 36 -8.87 10.67 -0.24
CA PRO A 36 -9.92 10.16 -1.11
C PRO A 36 -10.28 8.70 -0.79
N ASP A 37 -11.54 8.33 -1.03
CA ASP A 37 -12.07 6.99 -0.74
C ASP A 37 -11.23 5.87 -1.35
N TRP A 38 -10.78 6.05 -2.60
CA TRP A 38 -9.96 5.05 -3.28
C TRP A 38 -8.62 4.80 -2.56
N MET A 39 -8.05 5.82 -1.93
CA MET A 39 -6.78 5.72 -1.20
C MET A 39 -6.98 4.98 0.11
N ARG A 40 -8.02 5.37 0.87
CA ARG A 40 -8.42 4.67 2.10
C ARG A 40 -8.72 3.20 1.82
N GLN A 41 -9.49 2.93 0.75
CA GLN A 41 -9.85 1.57 0.35
C GLN A 41 -8.63 0.74 -0.08
N SER A 42 -7.65 1.33 -0.78
CA SER A 42 -6.40 0.65 -1.13
C SER A 42 -5.57 0.26 0.09
N THR A 43 -5.50 1.14 1.10
CA THR A 43 -4.85 0.80 2.37
C THR A 43 -5.59 -0.29 3.12
N ILE A 44 -6.93 -0.25 3.18
CA ILE A 44 -7.74 -1.30 3.80
C ILE A 44 -7.54 -2.66 3.12
N GLU A 45 -7.55 -2.71 1.79
CA GLU A 45 -7.29 -3.95 1.04
C GLU A 45 -5.89 -4.51 1.31
N SER A 46 -4.90 -3.63 1.47
CA SER A 46 -3.52 -4.03 1.83
C SER A 46 -3.47 -4.63 3.24
N VAL A 47 -4.11 -3.99 4.22
CA VAL A 47 -4.23 -4.53 5.58
C VAL A 47 -4.92 -5.89 5.56
N GLU A 48 -6.05 -6.00 4.86
CA GLU A 48 -6.78 -7.27 4.74
C GLU A 48 -5.92 -8.36 4.11
N HIS A 49 -5.13 -8.03 3.08
CA HIS A 49 -4.22 -8.97 2.43
C HIS A 49 -3.20 -9.54 3.40
N VAL A 50 -2.53 -8.68 4.18
CA VAL A 50 -1.53 -9.12 5.17
C VAL A 50 -2.18 -9.96 6.27
N LEU A 51 -3.38 -9.59 6.75
CA LEU A 51 -4.08 -10.37 7.78
C LEU A 51 -4.52 -11.76 7.32
N LYS A 52 -4.79 -11.93 6.03
CA LYS A 52 -5.11 -13.22 5.39
C LYS A 52 -3.87 -14.05 5.07
N ASN A 53 -2.71 -13.40 4.92
CA ASN A 53 -1.45 -14.04 4.51
C ASN A 53 -0.30 -13.62 5.46
N PRO A 54 -0.38 -13.91 6.77
CA PRO A 54 0.59 -13.43 7.75
C PRO A 54 2.01 -13.93 7.47
N ASP A 55 2.17 -15.14 6.93
CA ASP A 55 3.48 -15.73 6.60
C ASP A 55 3.93 -15.46 5.16
N GLY A 56 3.16 -14.65 4.43
CA GLY A 56 3.46 -14.30 3.05
C GLY A 56 4.76 -13.48 2.94
N PRO A 57 5.62 -13.75 1.93
CA PRO A 57 6.77 -12.88 1.67
C PRO A 57 6.28 -11.49 1.24
N ALA A 58 7.07 -10.44 1.50
CA ALA A 58 6.70 -9.06 1.15
C ALA A 58 6.32 -8.85 -0.34
N SER A 59 6.79 -9.72 -1.23
CA SER A 59 6.39 -9.73 -2.63
C SER A 59 4.91 -10.00 -2.87
N THR A 60 4.19 -10.66 -1.95
CA THR A 60 2.74 -10.86 -2.06
C THR A 60 1.99 -9.54 -1.94
N GLN A 61 2.44 -8.66 -1.05
CA GLN A 61 1.85 -7.34 -0.85
C GLN A 61 1.95 -6.50 -2.11
N HIS A 62 3.14 -6.43 -2.73
CA HIS A 62 3.30 -5.74 -4.01
C HIS A 62 2.44 -6.36 -5.12
N ARG A 63 2.37 -7.70 -5.20
CA ARG A 63 1.50 -8.37 -6.18
C ARG A 63 0.03 -8.04 -5.97
N GLN A 64 -0.43 -7.96 -4.73
CA GLN A 64 -1.80 -7.54 -4.41
C GLN A 64 -2.05 -6.10 -4.85
N TRP A 65 -1.15 -5.17 -4.54
CA TRP A 65 -1.25 -3.78 -4.98
C TRP A 65 -1.28 -3.66 -6.51
N MET A 66 -0.41 -4.39 -7.22
CA MET A 66 -0.43 -4.44 -8.69
C MET A 66 -1.75 -5.00 -9.23
N ALA A 67 -2.28 -6.06 -8.61
CA ALA A 67 -3.55 -6.65 -9.01
C ALA A 67 -4.71 -5.66 -8.80
N GLN A 68 -4.73 -4.92 -7.69
CA GLN A 68 -5.68 -3.84 -7.48
C GLN A 68 -5.56 -2.77 -8.58
N LYS A 69 -4.35 -2.26 -8.83
CA LYS A 69 -4.12 -1.25 -9.87
C LYS A 69 -4.57 -1.74 -11.25
N LYS A 70 -4.26 -2.98 -11.62
CA LYS A 70 -4.73 -3.56 -12.89
C LYS A 70 -6.25 -3.67 -12.96
N ARG A 71 -6.92 -4.09 -11.88
CA ARG A 71 -8.40 -4.10 -11.81
C ARG A 71 -8.99 -2.71 -12.01
N ASP A 72 -8.32 -1.69 -11.48
CA ASP A 72 -8.72 -0.28 -11.64
C ASP A 72 -8.34 0.30 -13.03
N GLY A 73 -7.78 -0.51 -13.93
CA GLY A 73 -7.43 -0.13 -15.30
C GLY A 73 -6.05 0.51 -15.45
N TRP A 74 -5.16 0.37 -14.47
CA TRP A 74 -3.80 0.89 -14.57
C TRP A 74 -2.88 -0.01 -15.39
N VAL A 75 -2.00 0.62 -16.16
CA VAL A 75 -1.02 -0.03 -17.02
C VAL A 75 0.40 0.44 -16.70
N PHE A 76 1.38 -0.40 -17.02
CA PHE A 76 2.79 -0.03 -16.87
C PHE A 76 3.18 1.07 -17.88
N GLY A 77 4.03 2.00 -17.44
CA GLY A 77 4.74 2.93 -18.30
C GLY A 77 5.82 3.70 -17.52
N PRO A 78 6.80 4.32 -18.19
CA PRO A 78 8.01 4.83 -17.56
C PRO A 78 7.77 6.01 -16.61
N THR A 79 6.66 6.73 -16.78
CA THR A 79 6.29 7.91 -15.99
C THR A 79 4.86 7.76 -15.50
N ARG A 80 4.60 8.18 -14.27
CA ARG A 80 3.26 8.15 -13.68
C ARG A 80 2.35 9.16 -14.38
N ASP A 81 1.17 8.72 -14.79
CA ASP A 81 0.10 9.56 -15.34
C ASP A 81 -1.24 9.08 -14.79
N ASP A 82 -1.81 9.84 -13.87
CA ASP A 82 -3.05 9.46 -13.18
C ASP A 82 -4.28 9.55 -14.10
N LYS A 83 -4.26 10.44 -15.10
CA LYS A 83 -5.38 10.58 -16.07
C LYS A 83 -5.44 9.39 -17.02
N ARG A 84 -4.28 8.94 -17.50
CA ARG A 84 -4.14 7.77 -18.39
C ARG A 84 -3.98 6.46 -17.63
N LYS A 85 -3.96 6.51 -16.30
CA LYS A 85 -3.74 5.38 -15.39
C LYS A 85 -2.44 4.62 -15.69
N ILE A 86 -1.33 5.35 -15.82
CA ILE A 86 0.00 4.78 -16.05
C ILE A 86 0.80 4.83 -14.76
N HIS A 87 1.46 3.73 -14.39
CA HIS A 87 2.30 3.69 -13.19
C HIS A 87 3.62 2.91 -13.41
N PRO A 88 4.79 3.49 -13.07
CA PRO A 88 6.11 2.87 -13.34
C PRO A 88 6.39 1.65 -12.48
N LEU A 89 5.79 1.57 -11.29
CA LEU A 89 5.99 0.45 -10.36
C LEU A 89 5.17 -0.81 -10.69
N LEU A 90 4.42 -0.84 -11.81
CA LEU A 90 3.72 -2.05 -12.27
C LEU A 90 4.69 -3.06 -12.92
N VAL A 91 5.73 -3.42 -12.16
CA VAL A 91 6.82 -4.31 -12.54
C VAL A 91 6.99 -5.43 -11.50
N PRO A 92 7.64 -6.55 -11.82
CA PRO A 92 7.94 -7.60 -10.86
C PRO A 92 8.67 -7.06 -9.62
N TYR A 93 8.40 -7.66 -8.45
CA TYR A 93 8.97 -7.22 -7.16
C TYR A 93 10.50 -7.13 -7.15
N SER A 94 11.19 -8.03 -7.88
CA SER A 94 12.65 -8.02 -8.03
C SER A 94 13.19 -6.79 -8.77
N LYS A 95 12.36 -6.11 -9.56
CA LYS A 95 12.71 -4.89 -10.31
C LYS A 95 12.30 -3.61 -9.58
N LEU A 96 11.73 -3.71 -8.38
CA LEU A 96 11.37 -2.52 -7.61
C LEU A 96 12.61 -1.81 -7.06
N PRO A 97 12.59 -0.47 -7.02
CA PRO A 97 13.52 0.30 -6.19
C PRO A 97 13.55 -0.22 -4.75
N ARG A 98 14.71 -0.18 -4.11
CA ARG A 98 14.87 -0.65 -2.71
C ARG A 98 13.87 0.04 -1.77
N GLN A 99 13.63 1.34 -1.96
CA GLN A 99 12.69 2.12 -1.15
C GLN A 99 11.27 1.56 -1.21
N GLU A 100 10.78 1.20 -2.40
CA GLU A 100 9.44 0.63 -2.57
C GLU A 100 9.30 -0.73 -1.88
N ARG A 101 10.34 -1.57 -1.91
CA ARG A 101 10.37 -2.84 -1.17
C ARG A 101 10.37 -2.63 0.35
N LEU A 102 11.05 -1.58 0.85
CA LEU A 102 11.04 -1.22 2.27
C LEU A 102 9.66 -0.69 2.71
N LYS A 103 8.96 0.02 1.82
CA LYS A 103 7.60 0.50 2.05
C LYS A 103 6.62 -0.66 2.26
N ASP A 104 6.71 -1.70 1.43
CA ASP A 104 5.92 -2.94 1.61
C ASP A 104 6.24 -3.62 2.94
N ALA A 105 7.53 -3.73 3.29
CA ALA A 105 7.97 -4.32 4.55
C ALA A 105 7.47 -3.53 5.78
N LEU A 106 7.49 -2.19 5.72
CA LEU A 106 6.97 -1.33 6.79
C LEU A 106 5.46 -1.54 6.99
N LEU A 107 4.69 -1.55 5.91
CA LEU A 107 3.26 -1.83 5.97
C LEU A 107 2.99 -3.17 6.65
N ILE A 108 3.68 -4.24 6.23
CA ILE A 108 3.53 -5.58 6.79
C ILE A 108 3.86 -5.60 8.28
N ALA A 109 4.97 -4.96 8.68
CA ALA A 109 5.39 -4.89 10.08
C ALA A 109 4.33 -4.22 10.95
N ILE A 110 3.78 -3.08 10.52
CA ILE A 110 2.72 -2.37 11.26
C ILE A 110 1.49 -3.26 11.42
N VAL A 111 1.03 -3.90 10.34
CA VAL A 111 -0.17 -4.74 10.39
C VAL A 111 0.04 -5.93 11.33
N LYS A 112 1.20 -6.60 11.26
CA LYS A 112 1.53 -7.70 12.18
C LYS A 112 1.56 -7.24 13.63
N SER A 113 2.26 -6.14 13.92
CA SER A 113 2.36 -5.58 15.27
C SER A 113 1.00 -5.22 15.87
N LEU A 114 0.07 -4.67 15.07
CA LEU A 114 -1.24 -4.23 15.56
C LEU A 114 -2.29 -5.35 15.59
N SER A 115 -2.09 -6.43 14.85
CA SER A 115 -3.05 -7.55 14.79
C SER A 115 -2.74 -8.71 15.73
N GLY A 116 -1.58 -8.68 16.40
CA GLY A 116 -1.11 -9.75 17.26
C GLY A 116 -0.74 -11.05 16.51
N LYS A 117 -0.83 -11.05 15.18
CA LYS A 117 -0.38 -12.16 14.33
C LYS A 117 1.11 -12.01 14.07
N ARG A 118 1.92 -12.89 14.67
CA ARG A 118 3.37 -12.98 14.42
C ARG A 118 3.62 -13.94 13.27
#